data_AF-R7HXU6-F1
#
_entry.id   AF-R7HXU6-F1
#
_cell.length_a   1.000
_cell.length_b   1.000
_cell.length_c   1.000
_cell.angle_alpha   90.00
_cell.angle_beta   90.00
_cell.angle_gamma   90.00
#
_symmetry.space_group_name_H-M   'P 1'
#
loop_
_entity.id
_entity.type
_entity.pdbx_description
1 polymer ?
#
loop_
_entity_poly.entity_id
_entity_poly.type
_entity_poly.pdbx_seq_one_letter_code
_entity_poly.pdbx_strand_id
1 'polypeptide(L)'
;MQEWLKAIIILPFNVTVVIPYLILYISKFQYNIPNIIQIIFGIILFIFGLFLAIWTMILFNTIGKGTLAPWAAPKHLVVEGPFKIVRNPMITGILSILTAESLILNSINLFYWMIIFFIVNCIYFKLFEEKQLENKFGREYWEYKQKVPMWIPKFK
;
A
#
# COMPACT_ATOMS: atom_id res chain seq x y z
N MET A 1 15.81 -3.79 -17.54
CA MET A 1 14.56 -3.87 -16.76
C MET A 1 14.11 -2.45 -16.49
N GLN A 2 12.93 -2.04 -16.96
CA GLN A 2 12.42 -0.67 -16.75
C GLN A 2 12.28 -0.40 -15.23
N GLU A 3 12.63 0.80 -14.76
CA GLU A 3 12.75 1.15 -13.33
C GLU A 3 11.45 0.91 -12.52
N TRP A 4 10.29 0.98 -13.18
CA TRP A 4 9.00 0.66 -12.56
C TRP A 4 8.86 -0.82 -12.21
N LEU A 5 9.37 -1.74 -13.04
CA LEU A 5 9.29 -3.17 -12.78
C LEU A 5 10.12 -3.54 -11.55
N LYS A 6 11.30 -2.93 -11.39
CA LYS A 6 12.15 -3.09 -10.20
C LYS A 6 11.43 -2.59 -8.95
N ALA A 7 10.79 -1.42 -9.01
CA ALA A 7 10.03 -0.87 -7.88
C ALA A 7 8.91 -1.82 -7.42
N ILE A 8 8.18 -2.43 -8.35
CA ILE A 8 7.10 -3.38 -8.06
C ILE A 8 7.65 -4.67 -7.45
N ILE A 9 8.68 -5.25 -8.06
CA ILE A 9 9.27 -6.51 -7.60
C ILE A 9 9.92 -6.35 -6.23
N ILE A 10 10.58 -5.22 -5.99
CA ILE A 10 11.31 -4.99 -4.75
C ILE A 10 10.37 -4.62 -3.60
N LEU A 11 9.35 -3.80 -3.83
CA LEU A 11 8.51 -3.28 -2.75
C LEU A 11 7.22 -4.11 -2.55
N PRO A 12 6.14 -3.91 -3.33
CA PRO A 12 4.87 -4.58 -3.04
C PRO A 12 4.97 -6.11 -3.17
N PHE A 13 5.70 -6.64 -4.17
CA PHE A 13 5.80 -8.09 -4.35
C PHE A 13 6.47 -8.80 -3.16
N ASN A 14 7.52 -8.23 -2.59
CA ASN A 14 8.13 -8.82 -1.39
C ASN A 14 7.18 -8.80 -0.20
N VAL A 15 6.44 -7.70 -0.02
CA VAL A 15 5.51 -7.52 1.11
C VAL A 15 4.28 -8.42 1.02
N THR A 16 3.73 -8.62 -0.18
CA THR A 16 2.49 -9.39 -0.39
C THR A 16 2.73 -10.83 -0.81
N VAL A 17 3.92 -11.21 -1.26
CA VAL A 17 4.17 -12.59 -1.73
C VAL A 17 5.27 -13.27 -0.92
N VAL A 18 6.47 -12.70 -0.94
CA VAL A 18 7.65 -13.37 -0.35
C VAL A 18 7.54 -13.48 1.16
N ILE A 19 7.22 -12.38 1.85
CA ILE A 19 7.12 -12.36 3.31
C ILE A 19 5.94 -13.22 3.79
N PRO A 20 4.70 -13.08 3.26
CA PRO A 20 3.59 -13.97 3.61
C PRO A 20 3.93 -15.45 3.39
N TYR A 21 4.55 -15.79 2.26
CA TYR A 21 4.99 -17.17 2.00
C TYR A 21 5.97 -17.68 3.07
N LEU A 22 6.98 -16.89 3.43
CA LEU A 22 7.95 -17.26 4.47
C LEU A 22 7.28 -17.41 5.84
N ILE A 23 6.34 -16.52 6.18
CA ILE A 23 5.58 -16.61 7.43
C ILE A 23 4.78 -17.92 7.48
N LEU A 24 4.07 -18.26 6.40
CA LEU A 24 3.30 -19.50 6.31
C LEU A 24 4.21 -20.73 6.39
N TYR A 25 5.36 -20.69 5.73
CA TYR A 25 6.35 -21.76 5.75
C TYR A 25 6.93 -21.98 7.17
N ILE A 26 7.40 -20.91 7.83
CA ILE A 26 8.00 -20.96 9.17
C ILE A 26 6.97 -21.35 10.23
N SER A 27 5.75 -20.82 10.11
CA SER A 27 4.67 -21.13 11.06
C SER A 27 4.09 -22.54 10.89
N LYS A 28 4.60 -23.33 9.93
CA LYS A 28 4.06 -24.66 9.58
C LYS A 28 2.55 -24.60 9.35
N PHE A 29 2.14 -23.58 8.60
CA PHE A 29 0.75 -23.26 8.35
C PHE A 29 -0.04 -24.49 7.91
N GLN A 30 -1.13 -24.75 8.62
CA GLN A 30 -2.13 -25.74 8.26
C GLN A 30 -3.33 -25.01 7.68
N TYR A 31 -3.70 -25.37 6.46
CA TYR A 31 -4.81 -24.72 5.78
C TYR A 31 -6.13 -25.12 6.42
N ASN A 32 -6.72 -24.17 7.16
CA ASN A 32 -8.07 -24.30 7.69
C ASN A 32 -9.05 -23.70 6.69
N ILE A 33 -10.05 -24.48 6.27
CA ILE A 33 -11.05 -24.04 5.30
C ILE A 33 -11.77 -22.80 5.86
N PRO A 34 -11.63 -21.62 5.23
CA PRO A 34 -12.33 -20.42 5.66
C PRO A 34 -13.83 -20.51 5.37
N ASN A 35 -14.63 -19.73 6.09
CA ASN A 35 -16.04 -19.56 5.78
C ASN A 35 -16.21 -18.87 4.41
N ILE A 36 -17.27 -19.20 3.66
CA ILE A 36 -17.61 -18.55 2.39
C ILE A 36 -17.65 -17.02 2.48
N ILE A 37 -18.10 -16.48 3.63
CA ILE A 37 -18.12 -15.02 3.88
C ILE A 37 -16.70 -14.45 3.90
N GLN A 38 -15.75 -15.14 4.53
CA GLN A 38 -14.34 -14.72 4.57
C GLN A 38 -13.71 -14.77 3.17
N ILE A 39 -14.04 -15.80 2.37
CA ILE A 39 -13.58 -15.92 0.98
C ILE A 39 -14.12 -14.75 0.14
N ILE A 40 -15.43 -14.51 0.16
CA ILE A 40 -16.06 -13.45 -0.64
C ILE A 40 -15.47 -12.09 -0.25
N PHE A 41 -15.40 -11.79 1.05
CA PHE A 41 -14.86 -10.53 1.52
C PHE A 41 -13.38 -10.38 1.21
N GLY A 42 -12.60 -11.45 1.35
CA GLY A 42 -11.19 -11.50 0.96
C GLY A 42 -10.99 -11.23 -0.53
N ILE A 43 -11.77 -11.84 -1.42
CA ILE A 43 -11.69 -11.60 -2.88
C ILE A 43 -12.00 -10.14 -3.20
N ILE A 44 -13.05 -9.56 -2.59
CA ILE A 44 -13.40 -8.15 -2.78
C ILE A 44 -12.25 -7.24 -2.37
N LEU A 45 -11.66 -7.47 -1.19
CA LEU A 45 -10.53 -6.70 -0.68
C LEU A 45 -9.29 -6.86 -1.55
N PHE A 46 -9.02 -8.07 -2.05
CA PHE A 46 -7.90 -8.33 -2.94
C PHE A 46 -8.02 -7.57 -4.26
N ILE A 47 -9.19 -7.65 -4.91
CA ILE A 47 -9.48 -6.92 -6.15
C ILE A 47 -9.37 -5.42 -5.92
N PHE A 48 -9.95 -4.92 -4.83
CA PHE A 48 -9.87 -3.51 -4.47
C PHE A 48 -8.43 -3.04 -4.25
N GLY A 49 -7.63 -3.85 -3.54
CA GLY A 49 -6.23 -3.53 -3.27
C GLY A 49 -5.37 -3.54 -4.52
N LEU A 50 -5.56 -4.52 -5.41
CA LEU A 50 -4.90 -4.56 -6.72
C LEU A 50 -5.28 -3.36 -7.58
N PHE A 51 -6.56 -3.02 -7.62
CA PHE A 51 -7.05 -1.86 -8.35
C PHE A 51 -6.37 -0.56 -7.88
N LEU A 52 -6.31 -0.32 -6.57
CA LEU A 52 -5.60 0.84 -6.01
C LEU A 52 -4.11 0.84 -6.33
N ALA A 53 -3.45 -0.32 -6.24
CA ALA A 53 -2.03 -0.44 -6.53
C ALA A 53 -1.73 -0.09 -7.99
N ILE A 54 -2.48 -0.67 -8.94
CA ILE A 54 -2.34 -0.41 -10.38
C ILE A 54 -2.64 1.06 -10.69
N TRP A 55 -3.74 1.60 -10.17
CA TRP A 55 -4.11 3.00 -10.42
C TRP A 55 -3.04 3.97 -9.91
N THR A 56 -2.53 3.72 -8.70
CA THR A 56 -1.47 4.54 -8.11
C THR A 56 -0.20 4.50 -8.96
N MET A 57 0.20 3.31 -9.44
CA MET A 57 1.36 3.17 -10.33
C MET A 57 1.19 3.93 -11.64
N ILE A 58 0.01 3.85 -12.25
CA ILE A 58 -0.30 4.60 -13.48
C ILE A 58 -0.11 6.09 -13.25
N LEU A 59 -0.66 6.64 -12.15
CA LEU A 59 -0.57 8.08 -11.86
C LEU A 59 0.86 8.53 -11.55
N PHE A 60 1.66 7.72 -10.85
CA PHE A 60 3.08 8.05 -10.64
C PHE A 60 3.86 8.09 -11.96
N ASN A 61 3.57 7.16 -12.88
CA ASN A 61 4.21 7.13 -14.18
C ASN A 61 3.77 8.31 -15.07
N THR A 62 2.46 8.59 -15.13
CA THR A 62 1.91 9.60 -16.06
C THR A 62 2.06 11.03 -15.53
N ILE A 63 1.77 11.27 -14.26
CA ILE A 63 1.77 12.61 -13.64
C ILE A 63 3.06 12.84 -12.88
N GLY A 64 3.43 11.89 -12.01
CA GLY A 64 4.62 12.00 -11.17
C GLY A 64 5.93 11.99 -11.96
N LYS A 65 5.93 11.48 -13.21
CA LYS A 65 7.10 11.25 -14.06
C LYS A 65 8.22 10.50 -13.31
N GLY A 66 7.83 9.52 -12.50
CA GLY A 66 8.70 8.71 -11.67
C GLY A 66 7.98 7.48 -11.12
N THR A 67 8.55 6.88 -10.09
CA THR A 67 8.03 5.67 -9.44
C THR A 67 7.95 5.91 -7.93
N LEU A 68 7.33 4.97 -7.22
CA LEU A 68 7.31 4.99 -5.74
C LEU A 68 8.66 4.67 -5.11
N ALA A 69 9.63 4.19 -5.89
CA ALA A 69 10.90 3.79 -5.35
C ALA A 69 11.79 5.01 -5.03
N PRO A 70 12.53 5.00 -3.92
CA PRO A 70 13.42 6.11 -3.53
C PRO A 70 14.43 6.50 -4.61
N TRP A 71 14.92 5.53 -5.39
CA TRP A 71 15.91 5.73 -6.46
C TRP A 71 15.33 6.33 -7.74
N ALA A 72 14.00 6.38 -7.88
CA ALA A 72 13.32 6.98 -9.02
C ALA A 72 12.08 7.76 -8.55
N ALA A 73 12.27 8.59 -7.52
CA ALA A 73 11.20 9.37 -6.90
C ALA A 73 10.49 10.31 -7.88
N PRO A 74 9.17 10.56 -7.71
CA PRO A 74 8.38 11.39 -8.62
C PRO A 74 8.87 12.84 -8.62
N LYS A 75 8.91 13.46 -9.79
CA LYS A 75 9.32 14.87 -9.99
C LYS A 75 8.20 15.85 -9.66
N HIS A 76 6.95 15.43 -9.84
CA HIS A 76 5.76 16.25 -9.56
C HIS A 76 4.92 15.62 -8.47
N LEU A 77 4.27 16.46 -7.65
CA LEU A 77 3.34 16.02 -6.65
C LEU A 77 2.06 15.49 -7.33
N VAL A 78 1.72 14.23 -7.08
CA VAL A 78 0.53 13.60 -7.63
C VAL A 78 -0.66 13.84 -6.69
N VAL A 79 -1.62 14.64 -7.14
CA VAL A 79 -2.84 14.98 -6.37
C VAL A 79 -4.13 14.56 -7.09
N GLU A 80 -4.02 13.59 -7.99
CA GLU A 80 -5.12 13.13 -8.85
C GLU A 80 -5.62 11.72 -8.50
N GLY A 81 -6.84 11.39 -8.95
CA GLY A 81 -7.47 10.11 -8.69
C GLY A 81 -7.60 9.80 -7.18
N PRO A 82 -7.13 8.62 -6.70
CA PRO A 82 -7.25 8.23 -5.30
C PRO A 82 -6.45 9.13 -4.35
N PHE A 83 -5.45 9.87 -4.85
CA PHE A 83 -4.72 10.88 -4.07
C PHE A 83 -5.57 12.08 -3.65
N LYS A 84 -6.77 12.27 -4.22
CA LYS A 84 -7.73 13.28 -3.74
C LYS A 84 -8.44 12.86 -2.45
N ILE A 85 -8.48 11.55 -2.18
CA ILE A 85 -9.25 10.95 -1.10
C ILE A 85 -8.35 10.65 0.10
N VAL A 86 -7.19 10.03 -0.15
CA VAL A 86 -6.18 9.70 0.87
C VAL A 86 -4.79 9.99 0.31
N ARG A 87 -3.84 10.37 1.17
CA ARG A 87 -2.47 10.69 0.73
C ARG A 87 -1.69 9.45 0.27
N ASN A 88 -2.00 8.27 0.81
CA ASN A 88 -1.24 7.03 0.57
C ASN A 88 -2.11 5.86 0.07
N PRO A 89 -2.74 6.00 -1.11
CA PRO A 89 -3.66 4.99 -1.62
C PRO A 89 -2.99 3.63 -1.91
N MET A 90 -1.69 3.63 -2.25
CA MET A 90 -0.94 2.37 -2.43
C MET A 90 -0.86 1.55 -1.15
N ILE A 91 -0.55 2.19 -0.01
CA ILE A 91 -0.46 1.48 1.28
C ILE A 91 -1.84 0.95 1.68
N THR A 92 -2.91 1.71 1.45
CA THR A 92 -4.29 1.22 1.63
C THR A 92 -4.56 -0.01 0.76
N GLY A 93 -4.07 -0.01 -0.49
CA GLY A 93 -4.17 -1.16 -1.37
C GLY A 93 -3.42 -2.39 -0.85
N ILE A 94 -2.18 -2.22 -0.40
CA ILE A 94 -1.37 -3.30 0.18
C ILE A 94 -2.01 -3.86 1.46
N LEU A 95 -2.51 -2.99 2.34
CA LEU A 95 -3.23 -3.43 3.55
C LEU A 95 -4.49 -4.24 3.20
N SER A 96 -5.20 -3.84 2.15
CA SER A 96 -6.38 -4.59 1.66
C SER A 96 -5.99 -5.98 1.17
N ILE A 97 -4.87 -6.09 0.44
CA ILE A 97 -4.32 -7.38 -0.01
C ILE A 97 -3.89 -8.25 1.17
N LEU A 98 -3.12 -7.72 2.12
CA LEU A 98 -2.68 -8.48 3.31
C LEU A 98 -3.87 -8.91 4.18
N THR A 99 -4.90 -8.08 4.29
CA THR A 99 -6.15 -8.45 4.97
C THR A 99 -6.84 -9.60 4.23
N ALA A 100 -6.95 -9.51 2.90
CA ALA A 100 -7.51 -10.58 2.07
C ALA A 100 -6.78 -11.90 2.24
N GLU A 101 -5.44 -11.88 2.22
CA GLU A 101 -4.60 -13.06 2.46
C GLU A 101 -4.87 -13.66 3.83
N SER A 102 -4.94 -12.84 4.88
CA SER A 102 -5.23 -13.32 6.24
C SER A 102 -6.60 -14.00 6.35
N LEU A 103 -7.60 -13.51 5.61
CA LEU A 103 -8.97 -14.04 5.61
C LEU A 103 -9.10 -15.31 4.76
N ILE A 104 -8.58 -15.29 3.54
CA ILE A 104 -8.65 -16.42 2.60
C ILE A 104 -7.81 -17.59 3.12
N LEU A 105 -6.65 -17.31 3.70
CA LEU A 105 -5.80 -18.35 4.29
C LEU A 105 -6.13 -18.62 5.76
N ASN A 106 -7.12 -17.90 6.33
CA ASN A 106 -7.53 -18.03 7.73
C ASN A 106 -6.34 -18.08 8.71
N SER A 107 -5.38 -17.16 8.52
CA SER A 107 -4.07 -17.19 9.18
C SER A 107 -3.87 -15.98 10.08
N ILE A 108 -3.83 -16.23 11.40
CA ILE A 108 -3.57 -15.18 12.39
C ILE A 108 -2.16 -14.58 12.25
N ASN A 109 -1.20 -15.36 11.76
CA ASN A 109 0.17 -14.87 11.55
C ASN A 109 0.23 -13.83 10.42
N LEU A 110 -0.57 -14.02 9.36
CA LEU A 110 -0.70 -13.02 8.29
C LEU A 110 -1.45 -11.77 8.76
N PHE A 111 -2.42 -11.94 9.67
CA PHE A 111 -3.08 -10.80 10.31
C PHE A 111 -2.09 -9.98 11.14
N TYR A 112 -1.22 -10.62 11.94
CA TYR A 112 -0.15 -9.91 12.66
C TYR A 112 0.83 -9.23 11.72
N TRP A 113 1.18 -9.87 10.60
CA TRP A 113 2.01 -9.25 9.57
C TRP A 113 1.37 -7.96 9.01
N MET A 114 0.07 -8.01 8.69
CA MET A 114 -0.68 -6.83 8.25
C MET A 114 -0.62 -5.70 9.29
N ILE A 115 -0.77 -6.00 10.59
CA ILE A 115 -0.68 -5.01 11.67
C ILE A 115 0.73 -4.40 11.73
N ILE A 116 1.77 -5.25 11.73
CA ILE A 116 3.16 -4.80 11.79
C ILE A 116 3.47 -3.90 10.59
N PHE A 117 3.08 -4.33 9.38
CA PHE A 117 3.25 -3.54 8.16
C PHE A 117 2.55 -2.18 8.27
N PHE A 118 1.32 -2.13 8.79
CA PHE A 118 0.59 -0.87 9.00
C PHE A 118 1.33 0.07 9.96
N ILE A 119 1.76 -0.43 11.12
CA ILE A 119 2.44 0.35 12.15
C ILE A 119 3.77 0.90 11.61
N VAL A 120 4.57 0.04 10.97
CA VAL A 120 5.86 0.45 10.38
C VAL A 120 5.65 1.56 9.34
N ASN A 121 4.65 1.43 8.46
CA ASN A 121 4.36 2.47 7.46
C ASN A 121 3.82 3.76 8.09
N CYS A 122 3.01 3.68 9.15
CA CYS A 122 2.56 4.88 9.87
C CYS A 122 3.72 5.66 10.48
N ILE A 123 4.69 4.95 11.07
CA ILE A 123 5.89 5.56 11.66
C ILE A 123 6.79 6.11 10.55
N TYR A 124 7.10 5.30 9.54
CA TYR A 124 7.96 5.68 8.42
C TYR A 124 7.44 6.92 7.69
N PHE A 125 6.14 6.94 7.38
CA PHE A 125 5.54 8.05 6.65
C PHE A 125 5.62 9.35 7.43
N LYS A 126 5.27 9.32 8.72
CA LYS A 126 5.28 10.51 9.59
C LYS A 126 6.69 11.02 9.86
N LEU A 127 7.67 10.13 10.00
CA LEU A 127 9.04 10.52 10.39
C LEU A 127 9.91 10.92 9.21
N PHE A 128 9.73 10.27 8.06
CA PHE A 128 10.63 10.39 6.91
C PHE A 128 9.93 10.95 5.69
N GLU A 129 8.89 10.27 5.20
CA GLU A 129 8.28 10.59 3.90
C GLU A 129 7.61 11.96 3.91
N GLU A 130 6.88 12.29 4.97
CA GLU A 130 6.23 13.60 5.12
C GLU A 130 7.25 14.74 5.16
N LYS A 131 8.37 14.56 5.88
CA LYS A 131 9.46 15.56 5.92
C LYS A 131 10.14 15.69 4.55
N GLN A 132 10.35 14.58 3.85
CA GLN A 132 10.92 14.61 2.50
C GLN A 132 10.02 15.33 1.50
N LEU A 133 8.71 15.09 1.57
CA LEU A 133 7.71 15.75 0.74
C LEU A 133 7.60 17.24 1.06
N GLU A 134 7.62 17.62 2.34
CA GLU A 134 7.66 19.02 2.79
C GLU A 134 8.93 19.72 2.28
N ASN A 135 10.10 19.08 2.40
CA ASN A 135 11.36 19.64 1.90
C ASN A 135 11.40 19.77 0.37
N LYS A 136 10.76 18.84 -0.36
CA LYS A 136 10.80 18.79 -1.83
C LYS A 136 9.78 19.71 -2.50
N PHE A 137 8.56 19.75 -1.98
CA PHE A 137 7.42 20.44 -2.61
C PHE A 137 6.93 21.66 -1.79
N GLY A 138 7.45 21.86 -0.58
CA GLY A 138 7.20 23.05 0.23
C GLY A 138 5.71 23.32 0.45
N ARG A 139 5.29 24.55 0.07
CA ARG A 139 3.93 25.05 0.30
C ARG A 139 2.86 24.24 -0.41
N GLU A 140 3.13 23.72 -1.61
CA GLU A 140 2.14 22.93 -2.36
C GLU A 140 1.75 21.66 -1.60
N TYR A 141 2.74 20.97 -1.02
CA TYR A 141 2.48 19.79 -0.20
C TYR A 141 1.79 20.14 1.12
N TRP A 142 2.15 21.26 1.75
CA TRP A 142 1.49 21.74 2.96
C TRP A 142 0.00 21.99 2.72
N GLU A 143 -0.38 22.68 1.64
CA GLU A 143 -1.78 22.93 1.29
C GLU A 143 -2.54 21.63 0.97
N TYR A 144 -1.87 20.67 0.31
CA TYR A 144 -2.43 19.36 0.02
C TYR A 144 -2.69 18.54 1.30
N LYS A 145 -1.72 18.51 2.23
CA LYS A 145 -1.80 17.80 3.52
C LYS A 145 -2.96 18.29 4.39
N GLN A 146 -3.29 19.58 4.34
CA GLN A 146 -4.43 20.13 5.07
C GLN A 146 -5.78 19.66 4.52
N LYS A 147 -5.86 19.38 3.22
CA LYS A 147 -7.10 18.99 2.53
C LYS A 147 -7.33 17.50 2.54
N VAL A 148 -6.26 16.70 2.45
CA VAL A 148 -6.36 15.24 2.25
C VAL A 148 -5.83 14.47 3.46
N PRO A 149 -6.66 13.61 4.10
CA PRO A 149 -6.23 12.80 5.23
C PRO A 149 -5.19 11.75 4.82
N MET A 150 -4.44 11.24 5.80
CA MET A 150 -3.34 10.30 5.55
C MET A 150 -3.84 8.91 5.12
N TRP A 151 -4.83 8.36 5.84
CA TRP A 151 -5.24 6.94 5.71
C TRP A 151 -6.74 6.73 5.49
N ILE A 152 -7.58 7.46 6.23
CA ILE A 152 -9.04 7.27 6.23
C ILE A 152 -9.69 8.44 5.48
N PRO A 153 -10.50 8.19 4.44
CA PRO A 153 -11.25 9.24 3.74
C PRO A 153 -12.08 10.08 4.72
N LYS A 154 -12.04 11.40 4.56
CA LYS A 154 -13.04 12.27 5.19
C LYS A 154 -14.23 12.34 4.25
N PHE A 155 -15.31 11.62 4.57
CA PHE A 155 -16.59 11.86 3.93
C PHE A 155 -17.12 13.19 4.49
N LYS A 156 -17.23 14.20 3.63
CA LYS A 156 -17.94 15.45 3.94
C LYS A 156 -19.42 15.28 3.65
#